data_AF-A0A6J4QZW3-F1
#
_entry.id   AF-A0A6J4QZW3-F1
#
_cell.length_a   1.000
_cell.length_b   1.000
_cell.length_c   1.000
_cell.angle_alpha   90.00
_cell.angle_beta   90.00
_cell.angle_gamma   90.00
#
_symmetry.space_group_name_H-M   'P 1'
#
loop_
_entity.id
_entity.type
_entity.pdbx_description
1 polymer ?
#
loop_
_entity_poly.entity_id
_entity_poly.type
_entity_poly.pdbx_seq_one_letter_code
_entity_poly.pdbx_strand_id
1 'polypeptide(L)'
;MEYLLSSLALTVFVGILALLAQWSRKSRRADISLLIVLVFASLLLLATGALLVALWFSGQMPSEVYPQELLAVTGAPVAMAGLVGLALCVPTVRKIVGGRPNGEFWTDPPIFLALWLFVTVVLANNLVGILGFAQLNQVGAFSLGSGGRIPPVAILASQLPFVVIALLGVGAGIRRGPRETLARLGYGPISPMHIGIVVLFIGGAFALSVAADALFSQLQPDLYRKVGEVSQRLFDPKGLGLVSAVLFALLIGVGAGLGEETLFRGAVQPVLGIPVTSLLFASMHVQYGPSLLLGYIFVLSIGLGLLRRYVNTTASFLAHAGYNTLGILAVYFFGM
;
A
#
# COMPACT_ATOMS: atom_id res chain seq x y z
N MET A 1 -9.62 -14.85 -12.33
CA MET A 1 -8.48 -14.91 -13.27
C MET A 1 -8.05 -13.51 -13.73
N GLU A 2 -8.98 -12.63 -14.11
CA GLU A 2 -8.67 -11.24 -14.51
C GLU A 2 -7.93 -10.39 -13.45
N TYR A 3 -8.35 -10.43 -12.18
CA TYR A 3 -7.65 -9.72 -11.10
C TYR A 3 -6.20 -10.17 -10.91
N LEU A 4 -5.92 -11.45 -11.16
CA LEU A 4 -4.60 -12.03 -11.02
C LEU A 4 -3.70 -11.65 -12.20
N LEU A 5 -4.27 -11.63 -13.42
CA LEU A 5 -3.59 -11.19 -14.64
C LEU A 5 -3.28 -9.69 -14.62
N SER A 6 -4.21 -8.85 -14.18
CA SER A 6 -4.00 -7.40 -14.04
C SER A 6 -2.94 -7.07 -12.98
N SER A 7 -3.00 -7.73 -11.81
CA SER A 7 -1.97 -7.62 -10.78
C SER A 7 -0.59 -8.04 -11.29
N LEU A 8 -0.51 -9.15 -12.04
CA LEU A 8 0.73 -9.63 -12.64
C LEU A 8 1.26 -8.63 -13.68
N ALA A 9 0.42 -8.13 -14.57
CA ALA A 9 0.81 -7.16 -15.59
C ALA A 9 1.35 -5.87 -14.95
N LEU A 10 0.69 -5.36 -13.90
CA LEU A 10 1.16 -4.21 -13.14
C LEU A 10 2.51 -4.49 -12.47
N THR A 11 2.67 -5.66 -11.85
CA THR A 11 3.91 -6.07 -11.21
C THR A 11 5.07 -6.15 -12.20
N VAL A 12 4.82 -6.72 -13.39
CA VAL A 12 5.80 -6.79 -14.47
C VAL A 12 6.17 -5.39 -14.96
N PHE A 13 5.18 -4.53 -15.20
CA PHE A 13 5.40 -3.16 -15.64
C PHE A 13 6.24 -2.37 -14.63
N VAL A 14 5.85 -2.36 -13.36
CA VAL A 14 6.61 -1.70 -12.29
C VAL A 14 7.98 -2.33 -12.12
N GLY A 15 8.09 -3.65 -12.27
CA GLY A 15 9.36 -4.37 -12.23
C GLY A 15 10.33 -3.92 -13.32
N ILE A 16 9.85 -3.78 -14.57
CA ILE A 16 10.63 -3.26 -15.70
C ILE A 16 11.12 -1.84 -15.39
N LEU A 17 10.25 -0.97 -14.88
CA LEU A 17 10.64 0.39 -14.49
C LEU A 17 11.68 0.38 -13.36
N ALA A 18 11.54 -0.51 -12.37
CA ALA A 18 12.49 -0.64 -11.27
C ALA A 18 13.87 -1.09 -11.77
N LEU A 19 13.92 -2.07 -12.69
CA LEU A 19 15.17 -2.50 -13.34
C LEU A 19 15.80 -1.35 -14.14
N LEU A 20 14.98 -0.61 -14.92
CA LEU A 20 15.42 0.55 -15.68
C LEU A 20 15.97 1.64 -14.76
N ALA A 21 15.33 1.90 -13.61
CA ALA A 21 15.79 2.86 -12.62
C ALA A 21 17.11 2.44 -11.97
N GLN A 22 17.31 1.14 -11.67
CA GLN A 22 18.62 0.69 -11.20
C GLN A 22 19.70 0.88 -12.28
N TRP A 23 19.38 0.58 -13.54
CA TRP A 23 20.31 0.75 -14.65
C TRP A 23 20.64 2.22 -14.96
N SER A 24 19.69 3.12 -14.71
CA SER A 24 19.84 4.58 -14.91
C SER A 24 20.99 5.18 -14.11
N ARG A 25 21.42 4.53 -13.02
CA ARG A 25 22.63 4.93 -12.28
C ARG A 25 23.92 4.78 -13.09
N LYS A 26 23.95 3.87 -14.08
CA LYS A 26 25.14 3.54 -14.89
C LYS A 26 25.05 4.07 -16.32
N SER A 27 23.85 4.38 -16.82
CA SER A 27 23.63 4.79 -18.21
C SER A 27 22.73 6.00 -18.31
N ARG A 28 23.25 7.06 -18.93
CA ARG A 28 22.49 8.28 -19.26
C ARG A 28 21.29 7.98 -20.17
N ARG A 29 21.42 7.01 -21.08
CA ARG A 29 20.31 6.62 -21.97
C ARG A 29 19.15 6.03 -21.18
N ALA A 30 19.43 5.18 -20.20
CA ALA A 30 18.39 4.62 -19.34
C ALA A 30 17.72 5.68 -18.47
N ASP A 31 18.49 6.64 -17.95
CA ASP A 31 17.95 7.78 -17.18
C ASP A 31 16.98 8.62 -18.03
N ILE A 32 17.35 8.90 -19.30
CA ILE A 32 16.48 9.59 -20.25
C ILE A 32 15.25 8.75 -20.60
N SER A 33 15.40 7.44 -20.86
CA SER A 33 14.27 6.55 -21.16
C SER A 33 13.28 6.48 -19.99
N LEU A 34 13.77 6.35 -18.75
CA LEU A 34 12.93 6.37 -17.56
C LEU A 34 12.15 7.69 -17.47
N LEU A 35 12.84 8.82 -17.64
CA LEU A 35 12.22 10.13 -17.61
C LEU A 35 11.11 10.27 -18.68
N ILE A 36 11.38 9.88 -19.92
CA ILE A 36 10.39 9.96 -21.01
C ILE A 36 9.14 9.16 -20.67
N VAL A 37 9.31 7.92 -20.19
CA VAL A 37 8.18 7.06 -19.80
C VAL A 37 7.37 7.69 -18.68
N LEU A 38 8.01 8.23 -17.64
CA LEU A 38 7.32 8.84 -16.51
C LEU A 38 6.65 10.17 -16.86
N VAL A 39 7.25 10.98 -17.73
CA VAL A 39 6.61 12.20 -18.26
C VAL A 39 5.38 11.83 -19.08
N PHE A 40 5.50 10.88 -20.00
CA PHE A 40 4.37 10.41 -20.80
C PHE A 40 3.24 9.87 -19.92
N ALA A 41 3.55 9.01 -18.95
CA ALA A 41 2.56 8.49 -18.00
C ALA A 41 1.90 9.61 -17.18
N SER A 42 2.67 10.63 -16.77
CA SER A 42 2.13 11.78 -16.03
C SER A 42 1.19 12.64 -16.90
N LEU A 43 1.53 12.85 -18.17
CA LEU A 43 0.65 13.54 -19.13
C LEU A 43 -0.62 12.74 -19.40
N LEU A 44 -0.51 11.42 -19.51
CA LEU A 44 -1.67 10.54 -19.68
C LEU A 44 -2.61 10.63 -18.48
N LEU A 45 -2.09 10.53 -17.25
CA LEU A 45 -2.88 10.71 -16.03
C LEU A 45 -3.55 12.10 -15.98
N LEU A 46 -2.81 13.15 -16.32
CA LEU A 46 -3.36 14.51 -16.36
C LEU A 46 -4.51 14.62 -17.38
N ALA A 47 -4.30 14.11 -18.60
CA ALA A 47 -5.30 14.14 -19.66
C ALA A 47 -6.54 13.33 -19.28
N THR A 48 -6.36 12.13 -18.71
CA THR A 48 -7.46 11.29 -18.23
C THR A 48 -8.24 11.97 -17.11
N GLY A 49 -7.55 12.51 -16.10
CA GLY A 49 -8.21 13.21 -14.99
C GLY A 49 -8.97 14.45 -15.46
N ALA A 50 -8.36 15.25 -16.34
CA ALA A 50 -9.01 16.43 -16.93
C ALA A 50 -10.23 16.05 -17.77
N LEU A 51 -10.16 14.95 -18.53
CA LEU A 51 -11.31 14.43 -19.29
C LEU A 51 -12.46 14.03 -18.35
N LEU A 52 -12.17 13.30 -17.27
CA LEU A 52 -13.18 12.90 -16.29
C LEU A 52 -13.84 14.11 -15.62
N VAL A 53 -13.06 15.13 -15.27
CA VAL A 53 -13.58 16.40 -14.72
C VAL A 53 -14.44 17.13 -15.76
N ALA A 54 -14.02 17.18 -17.03
CA ALA A 54 -14.80 17.80 -18.10
C ALA A 54 -16.13 17.07 -18.35
N LEU A 55 -16.14 15.74 -18.31
CA LEU A 55 -17.35 14.92 -18.43
C LEU A 55 -18.31 15.12 -17.25
N TRP A 56 -17.76 15.32 -16.05
CA TRP A 56 -18.56 15.68 -14.87
C TRP A 56 -19.24 17.04 -15.05
N PHE A 57 -18.50 18.07 -15.47
CA PHE A 57 -19.07 19.40 -15.71
C PHE A 57 -20.05 19.46 -16.88
N SER A 58 -19.83 18.66 -17.94
CA SER A 58 -20.70 18.67 -19.11
C SER A 58 -22.04 17.96 -18.88
N GLY A 59 -22.15 17.12 -17.85
CA GLY A 59 -23.33 16.29 -17.59
C GLY A 59 -23.63 15.27 -18.69
N GLN A 60 -22.72 15.09 -19.65
CA GLN A 60 -22.94 14.24 -20.83
C GLN A 60 -22.84 12.74 -20.51
N MET A 61 -22.27 12.39 -19.35
CA MET A 61 -22.13 10.99 -18.95
C MET A 61 -23.40 10.51 -18.23
N PRO A 62 -24.11 9.51 -18.78
CA PRO A 62 -25.28 8.95 -18.13
C PRO A 62 -24.91 8.34 -16.79
N SER A 63 -25.70 8.60 -15.75
CA SER A 63 -25.50 8.06 -14.40
C SER A 63 -25.54 6.53 -14.34
N GLU A 64 -26.19 5.91 -15.33
CA GLU A 64 -26.27 4.46 -15.51
C GLU A 64 -24.94 3.84 -15.94
N VAL A 65 -24.08 4.61 -16.62
CA VAL A 65 -22.76 4.16 -17.09
C VAL A 65 -21.70 4.42 -16.02
N TYR A 66 -21.74 5.60 -15.40
CA TYR A 66 -20.80 5.95 -14.33
C TYR A 66 -21.43 6.98 -13.38
N PRO A 67 -21.41 6.74 -12.05
CA PRO A 67 -21.97 7.70 -11.09
C PRO A 67 -21.29 9.07 -11.17
N GLN A 68 -22.08 10.14 -11.26
CA GLN A 68 -21.59 11.52 -11.38
C GLN A 68 -20.65 11.91 -10.23
N GLU A 69 -20.95 11.51 -9.00
CA GLU A 69 -20.09 11.74 -7.84
C GLU A 69 -18.73 11.03 -7.97
N LEU A 70 -18.71 9.84 -8.56
CA LEU A 70 -17.49 9.06 -8.75
C LEU A 70 -16.60 9.69 -9.83
N LEU A 71 -17.17 10.39 -10.83
CA LEU A 71 -16.38 11.14 -11.82
C LEU A 71 -15.59 12.27 -11.16
N ALA A 72 -16.23 13.04 -10.29
CA ALA A 72 -15.57 14.13 -9.57
C ALA A 72 -14.47 13.58 -8.62
N VAL A 73 -14.81 12.54 -7.86
CA VAL A 73 -13.91 11.90 -6.91
C VAL A 73 -12.72 11.21 -7.59
N THR A 74 -12.88 10.72 -8.81
CA THR A 74 -11.78 10.08 -9.57
C THR A 74 -10.97 11.10 -10.36
N GLY A 75 -11.64 12.00 -11.08
CA GLY A 75 -11.01 12.91 -12.03
C GLY A 75 -10.03 13.87 -11.38
N ALA A 76 -10.40 14.50 -10.26
CA ALA A 76 -9.54 15.48 -9.60
C ALA A 76 -8.25 14.87 -9.01
N PRO A 77 -8.30 13.78 -8.21
CA PRO A 77 -7.08 13.09 -7.75
C PRO A 77 -6.18 12.60 -8.89
N VAL A 78 -6.75 12.06 -9.97
CA VAL A 78 -5.99 11.55 -11.12
C VAL A 78 -5.32 12.70 -11.90
N ALA A 79 -6.01 13.84 -12.07
CA ALA A 79 -5.42 15.03 -12.68
C ALA A 79 -4.27 15.60 -11.82
N MET A 80 -4.48 15.72 -10.50
CA MET A 80 -3.44 16.16 -9.58
C MET A 80 -2.24 15.21 -9.57
N ALA A 81 -2.48 13.90 -9.62
CA ALA A 81 -1.43 12.90 -9.75
C ALA A 81 -0.56 13.12 -10.99
N GLY A 82 -1.18 13.41 -12.14
CA GLY A 82 -0.47 13.79 -13.36
C GLY A 82 0.38 15.06 -13.19
N LEU A 83 -0.18 16.13 -12.60
CA LEU A 83 0.55 17.37 -12.34
C LEU A 83 1.73 17.19 -11.40
N VAL A 84 1.55 16.48 -10.29
CA VAL A 84 2.62 16.22 -9.33
C VAL A 84 3.66 15.27 -9.93
N GLY A 85 3.25 14.29 -10.74
CA GLY A 85 4.14 13.43 -11.51
C GLY A 85 5.07 14.22 -12.44
N LEU A 86 4.53 15.22 -13.16
CA LEU A 86 5.33 16.14 -13.97
C LEU A 86 6.28 16.98 -13.12
N ALA A 87 5.81 17.49 -11.97
CA ALA A 87 6.64 18.27 -11.06
C ALA A 87 7.83 17.45 -10.52
N LEU A 88 7.60 16.17 -10.19
CA LEU A 88 8.66 15.24 -9.76
C LEU A 88 9.70 14.94 -10.85
N CYS A 89 9.35 15.11 -12.13
CA CYS A 89 10.29 14.93 -13.25
C CYS A 89 11.27 16.12 -13.41
N VAL A 90 10.95 17.30 -12.87
CA VAL A 90 11.73 18.54 -13.06
C VAL A 90 13.20 18.42 -12.60
N PRO A 91 13.54 17.84 -11.43
CA PRO A 91 14.94 17.70 -11.01
C PRO A 91 15.77 16.84 -11.98
N THR A 92 15.19 15.75 -12.48
CA THR A 92 15.85 14.85 -13.44
C THR A 92 16.02 15.51 -14.81
N VAL A 93 15.02 16.27 -15.28
CA VAL A 93 15.15 17.11 -16.49
C VAL A 93 16.31 18.10 -16.33
N ARG A 94 16.36 18.83 -15.21
CA ARG A 94 17.45 19.80 -14.94
C ARG A 94 18.81 19.11 -14.98
N LYS A 95 18.96 17.94 -14.34
CA LYS A 95 20.18 17.13 -14.38
C LYS A 95 20.57 16.76 -15.82
N ILE A 96 19.64 16.30 -16.64
CA ILE A 96 19.92 15.85 -18.02
C ILE A 96 20.34 17.00 -18.95
N VAL A 97 19.74 18.19 -18.76
CA VAL A 97 20.03 19.41 -19.54
C VAL A 97 21.28 20.15 -19.04
N GLY A 98 21.93 19.67 -17.97
CA GLY A 98 23.18 20.23 -17.44
C GLY A 98 23.00 21.30 -16.37
N GLY A 99 21.79 21.48 -15.85
CA GLY A 99 21.50 22.32 -14.69
C GLY A 99 21.88 21.65 -13.36
N ARG A 100 21.93 22.44 -12.28
CA ARG A 100 22.17 21.94 -10.92
C ARG A 100 20.86 21.49 -10.29
N PRO A 101 20.64 20.19 -10.03
CA PRO A 101 19.46 19.71 -9.32
C PRO A 101 19.53 20.05 -7.83
N ASN A 102 18.39 20.04 -7.14
CA ASN A 102 18.27 20.33 -5.70
C ASN A 102 18.77 19.17 -4.80
N GLY A 103 19.91 18.57 -5.12
CA GLY A 103 20.53 17.48 -4.35
C GLY A 103 20.39 16.08 -4.96
N GLU A 104 21.21 15.15 -4.46
CA GLU A 104 21.32 13.79 -4.98
C GLU A 104 20.05 12.95 -4.75
N PHE A 105 19.33 13.18 -3.65
CA PHE A 105 18.09 12.47 -3.33
C PHE A 105 17.05 12.54 -4.46
N TRP A 106 16.84 13.73 -5.02
CA TRP A 106 15.84 14.00 -6.06
C TRP A 106 16.24 13.52 -7.45
N THR A 107 17.50 13.13 -7.62
CA THR A 107 18.06 12.70 -8.90
C THR A 107 18.57 11.28 -8.90
N ASP A 108 18.44 10.60 -7.76
CA ASP A 108 18.62 9.17 -7.60
C ASP A 108 17.47 8.43 -8.29
N PRO A 109 17.70 7.71 -9.41
CA PRO A 109 16.60 7.24 -10.23
C PRO A 109 15.66 6.24 -9.52
N PRO A 110 16.14 5.29 -8.69
CA PRO A 110 15.26 4.46 -7.86
C PRO A 110 14.40 5.24 -6.86
N ILE A 111 14.95 6.25 -6.20
CA ILE A 111 14.17 7.10 -5.28
C ILE A 111 13.14 7.92 -6.05
N PHE A 112 13.55 8.52 -7.16
CA PHE A 112 12.66 9.26 -8.06
C PHE A 112 11.48 8.39 -8.53
N LEU A 113 11.75 7.18 -9.05
CA LEU A 113 10.70 6.25 -9.45
C LEU A 113 9.78 5.88 -8.27
N ALA A 114 10.34 5.60 -7.10
CA ALA A 114 9.55 5.25 -5.92
C ALA A 114 8.61 6.39 -5.51
N LEU A 115 9.11 7.63 -5.45
CA LEU A 115 8.31 8.82 -5.17
C LEU A 115 7.22 9.01 -6.22
N TRP A 116 7.56 8.85 -7.51
CA TRP A 116 6.60 8.94 -8.58
C TRP A 116 5.49 7.89 -8.41
N LEU A 117 5.82 6.61 -8.25
CA LEU A 117 4.84 5.54 -8.04
C LEU A 117 3.97 5.76 -6.81
N PHE A 118 4.57 6.18 -5.68
CA PHE A 118 3.80 6.43 -4.46
C PHE A 118 2.81 7.57 -4.62
N VAL A 119 3.21 8.65 -5.29
CA VAL A 119 2.33 9.82 -5.43
C VAL A 119 1.31 9.62 -6.55
N THR A 120 1.76 9.19 -7.73
CA THR A 120 0.92 9.19 -8.93
C THR A 120 0.03 7.96 -9.04
N VAL A 121 0.48 6.81 -8.53
CA VAL A 121 -0.27 5.55 -8.61
C VAL A 121 -0.92 5.26 -7.27
N VAL A 122 -0.13 5.13 -6.20
CA VAL A 122 -0.63 4.62 -4.93
C VAL A 122 -1.54 5.63 -4.22
N LEU A 123 -1.04 6.83 -3.93
CA LEU A 123 -1.81 7.84 -3.19
C LEU A 123 -3.02 8.32 -3.98
N ALA A 124 -2.89 8.49 -5.29
CA ALA A 124 -4.02 8.87 -6.14
C ALA A 124 -5.14 7.82 -6.09
N ASN A 125 -4.80 6.55 -6.32
CA ASN A 125 -5.76 5.44 -6.25
C ASN A 125 -6.39 5.31 -4.87
N ASN A 126 -5.58 5.42 -3.82
CA ASN A 126 -6.04 5.30 -2.44
C ASN A 126 -6.96 6.46 -2.04
N LEU A 127 -6.67 7.68 -2.52
CA LEU A 127 -7.51 8.85 -2.27
C LEU A 127 -8.87 8.69 -2.94
N VAL A 128 -8.92 8.16 -4.18
CA VAL A 128 -10.18 7.79 -4.84
C VAL A 128 -10.94 6.74 -4.01
N GLY A 129 -10.23 5.72 -3.51
CA GLY A 129 -10.80 4.68 -2.64
C GLY A 129 -11.43 5.22 -1.35
N ILE A 130 -10.76 6.17 -0.69
CA ILE A 130 -11.20 6.76 0.58
C ILE A 130 -12.35 7.76 0.36
N LEU A 131 -12.20 8.68 -0.60
CA LEU A 131 -13.21 9.70 -0.89
C LEU A 131 -14.46 9.10 -1.53
N GLY A 132 -14.28 8.05 -2.36
CA GLY A 132 -15.34 7.34 -3.06
C GLY A 132 -15.84 6.11 -2.32
N PHE A 133 -15.50 5.95 -1.03
CA PHE A 133 -15.76 4.73 -0.26
C PHE A 133 -17.23 4.30 -0.33
N ALA A 134 -18.17 5.23 -0.18
CA ALA A 134 -19.59 4.91 -0.19
C ALA A 134 -20.05 4.34 -1.54
N GLN A 135 -19.63 4.97 -2.64
CA GLN A 135 -19.99 4.62 -4.01
C GLN A 135 -19.31 3.32 -4.43
N LEU A 136 -18.02 3.18 -4.12
CA LEU A 136 -17.23 1.98 -4.41
C LEU A 136 -17.73 0.76 -3.62
N ASN A 137 -18.22 0.96 -2.39
CA ASN A 137 -18.81 -0.12 -1.62
C ASN A 137 -20.14 -0.60 -2.22
N GLN A 138 -20.97 0.30 -2.76
CA GLN A 138 -22.25 -0.07 -3.41
C GLN A 138 -22.05 -0.97 -4.63
N VAL A 139 -20.99 -0.74 -5.40
CA VAL A 139 -20.64 -1.55 -6.58
C VAL A 139 -19.73 -2.75 -6.22
N GLY A 140 -19.49 -3.00 -4.92
CA GLY A 140 -18.69 -4.12 -4.45
C GLY A 140 -17.20 -4.04 -4.78
N ALA A 141 -16.64 -2.86 -5.07
CA ALA A 141 -15.26 -2.70 -5.53
C ALA A 141 -14.21 -3.19 -4.51
N PHE A 142 -14.52 -3.17 -3.22
CA PHE A 142 -13.61 -3.63 -2.15
C PHE A 142 -13.60 -5.15 -1.97
N SER A 143 -14.46 -5.89 -2.67
CA SER A 143 -14.57 -7.34 -2.54
C SER A 143 -13.49 -8.12 -3.30
N LEU A 144 -12.56 -7.48 -4.02
CA LEU A 144 -11.58 -8.13 -4.90
C LEU A 144 -12.23 -9.11 -5.91
N GLY A 145 -13.51 -8.90 -6.24
CA GLY A 145 -14.28 -9.81 -7.08
C GLY A 145 -14.66 -11.14 -6.41
N SER A 146 -14.35 -11.34 -5.12
CA SER A 146 -14.91 -12.45 -4.36
C SER A 146 -16.29 -12.06 -3.83
N GLY A 147 -17.34 -12.74 -4.28
CA GLY A 147 -18.70 -12.58 -3.74
C GLY A 147 -18.88 -13.05 -2.28
N GLY A 148 -17.78 -13.20 -1.53
CA GLY A 148 -17.73 -13.72 -0.17
C GLY A 148 -16.31 -13.62 0.42
N ARG A 149 -15.98 -14.50 1.37
CA ARG A 149 -14.69 -14.54 2.06
C ARG A 149 -13.50 -14.58 1.09
N ILE A 150 -12.47 -13.77 1.36
CA ILE A 150 -11.26 -13.78 0.55
C ILE A 150 -10.53 -15.13 0.74
N PRO A 151 -10.20 -15.86 -0.34
CA PRO A 151 -9.39 -17.06 -0.21
C PRO A 151 -7.96 -16.71 0.22
N PRO A 152 -7.34 -17.42 1.18
CA PRO A 152 -5.98 -17.12 1.65
C PRO A 152 -4.94 -17.02 0.54
N VAL A 153 -5.08 -17.82 -0.51
CA VAL A 153 -4.21 -17.78 -1.68
C VAL A 153 -4.28 -16.43 -2.41
N ALA A 154 -5.45 -15.79 -2.47
CA ALA A 154 -5.57 -14.46 -3.07
C ALA A 154 -4.84 -13.40 -2.23
N ILE A 155 -4.85 -13.55 -0.90
CA ILE A 155 -4.09 -12.67 -0.01
C ILE A 155 -2.60 -12.89 -0.22
N LEU A 156 -2.12 -14.13 -0.28
CA LEU A 156 -0.70 -14.37 -0.58
C LEU A 156 -0.31 -13.83 -1.97
N ALA A 157 -1.17 -14.01 -2.97
CA ALA A 157 -0.93 -13.52 -4.32
C ALA A 157 -0.90 -11.99 -4.40
N SER A 158 -1.74 -11.28 -3.62
CA SER A 158 -1.74 -9.81 -3.58
C SER A 158 -0.50 -9.21 -2.91
N GLN A 159 0.29 -10.02 -2.20
CA GLN A 159 1.49 -9.61 -1.48
C GLN A 159 2.77 -9.80 -2.31
N LEU A 160 2.74 -10.65 -3.35
CA LEU A 160 3.84 -10.85 -4.29
C LEU A 160 4.33 -9.53 -4.94
N PRO A 161 3.45 -8.63 -5.42
CA PRO A 161 3.88 -7.35 -5.98
C PRO A 161 4.73 -6.55 -5.00
N PHE A 162 4.35 -6.50 -3.72
CA PHE A 162 5.10 -5.74 -2.70
C PHE A 162 6.50 -6.30 -2.49
N VAL A 163 6.63 -7.64 -2.39
CA VAL A 163 7.93 -8.30 -2.26
C VAL A 163 8.80 -8.04 -3.49
N VAL A 164 8.26 -8.24 -4.69
CA VAL A 164 8.99 -8.04 -5.95
C VAL A 164 9.47 -6.60 -6.08
N ILE A 165 8.57 -5.63 -5.87
CA ILE A 165 8.89 -4.21 -5.95
C ILE A 165 9.93 -3.83 -4.90
N ALA A 166 9.82 -4.34 -3.67
CA ALA A 166 10.80 -4.09 -2.63
C ALA A 166 12.20 -4.60 -3.01
N LEU A 167 12.29 -5.85 -3.48
CA LEU A 167 13.55 -6.48 -3.88
C LEU A 167 14.20 -5.74 -5.06
N LEU A 168 13.43 -5.42 -6.10
CA LEU A 168 13.93 -4.67 -7.27
C LEU A 168 14.28 -3.22 -6.91
N GLY A 169 13.49 -2.57 -6.04
CA GLY A 169 13.73 -1.22 -5.54
C GLY A 169 15.03 -1.12 -4.72
N VAL A 170 15.34 -2.13 -3.90
CA VAL A 170 16.65 -2.22 -3.23
C VAL A 170 17.74 -2.79 -4.15
N GLY A 171 17.43 -3.15 -5.38
CA GLY A 171 18.38 -3.57 -6.42
C GLY A 171 19.00 -4.95 -6.19
N ALA A 172 18.22 -5.87 -5.62
CA ALA A 172 18.56 -7.28 -5.55
C ALA A 172 18.89 -7.83 -6.95
N GLY A 173 19.96 -8.61 -7.07
CA GLY A 173 20.37 -9.23 -8.34
C GLY A 173 21.04 -8.28 -9.35
N ILE A 174 20.96 -6.96 -9.15
CA ILE A 174 21.67 -5.97 -9.99
C ILE A 174 22.90 -5.41 -9.27
N ARG A 175 22.70 -4.92 -8.04
CA ARG A 175 23.74 -4.26 -7.24
C ARG A 175 24.02 -4.95 -5.92
N ARG A 176 23.09 -5.78 -5.45
CA ARG A 176 23.18 -6.46 -4.16
C ARG A 176 22.99 -7.95 -4.32
N GLY A 177 23.87 -8.71 -3.68
CA GLY A 177 23.68 -10.14 -3.48
C GLY A 177 22.53 -10.44 -2.51
N PRO A 178 22.15 -11.72 -2.32
CA PRO A 178 21.07 -12.09 -1.42
C PRO A 178 21.27 -11.61 0.04
N ARG A 179 22.48 -11.76 0.58
CA ARG A 179 22.82 -11.35 1.95
C ARG A 179 22.73 -9.83 2.14
N GLU A 180 23.29 -9.07 1.20
CA GLU A 180 23.23 -7.60 1.22
C GLU A 180 21.81 -7.08 1.03
N THR A 181 20.99 -7.78 0.25
CA THR A 181 19.57 -7.46 0.06
C THR A 181 18.81 -7.61 1.37
N LEU A 182 18.97 -8.74 2.07
CA LEU A 182 18.34 -8.96 3.37
C LEU A 182 18.82 -7.94 4.40
N ALA A 183 20.13 -7.64 4.44
CA ALA A 183 20.68 -6.62 5.31
C ALA A 183 20.11 -5.22 5.00
N ARG A 184 19.96 -4.86 3.71
CA ARG A 184 19.37 -3.58 3.31
C ARG A 184 17.89 -3.49 3.64
N LEU A 185 17.15 -4.60 3.51
CA LEU A 185 15.76 -4.70 3.94
C LEU A 185 15.62 -4.76 5.47
N GLY A 186 16.72 -4.91 6.20
CA GLY A 186 16.73 -4.96 7.65
C GLY A 186 16.20 -6.29 8.21
N TYR A 187 16.26 -7.38 7.46
CA TYR A 187 15.98 -8.72 8.01
C TYR A 187 17.20 -9.21 8.78
N GLY A 188 16.98 -9.64 10.02
CA GLY A 188 18.03 -10.07 10.93
C GLY A 188 17.54 -10.95 12.08
N PRO A 189 18.45 -11.48 12.89
CA PRO A 189 18.11 -12.34 14.03
C PRO A 189 17.36 -11.57 15.12
N ILE A 190 16.55 -12.28 15.90
CA ILE A 190 15.77 -11.74 17.01
C ILE A 190 16.21 -12.43 18.30
N SER A 191 16.44 -11.66 19.36
CA SER A 191 16.77 -12.20 20.69
C SER A 191 15.50 -12.52 21.49
N PRO A 192 15.55 -13.35 22.54
CA PRO A 192 14.39 -13.60 23.40
C PRO A 192 13.77 -12.33 23.99
N MET A 193 14.58 -11.33 24.33
CA MET A 193 14.11 -10.02 24.79
C MET A 193 13.30 -9.30 23.71
N HIS A 194 13.77 -9.33 22.45
CA HIS A 194 13.03 -8.75 21.33
C HIS A 194 11.71 -9.49 21.07
N ILE A 195 11.65 -10.81 21.30
CA ILE A 195 10.38 -11.57 21.25
C ILE A 195 9.41 -11.04 22.31
N GLY A 196 9.88 -10.81 23.55
CA GLY A 196 9.07 -10.20 24.60
C GLY A 196 8.49 -8.83 24.20
N ILE A 197 9.30 -7.97 23.57
CA ILE A 197 8.87 -6.67 23.04
C ILE A 197 7.81 -6.85 21.94
N VAL A 198 8.00 -7.80 21.02
CA VAL A 198 7.02 -8.12 19.96
C VAL A 198 5.69 -8.57 20.56
N VAL A 199 5.71 -9.47 21.54
CA VAL A 199 4.49 -9.95 22.22
C VAL A 199 3.77 -8.82 22.93
N LEU A 200 4.49 -7.97 23.67
CA LEU A 200 3.93 -6.80 24.33
C LEU A 200 3.32 -5.82 23.32
N PHE A 201 4.01 -5.61 22.20
CA PHE A 201 3.50 -4.78 21.10
C PHE A 201 2.20 -5.33 20.54
N ILE A 202 2.11 -6.64 20.26
CA ILE A 202 0.89 -7.28 19.76
C ILE A 202 -0.26 -7.07 20.73
N GLY A 203 -0.05 -7.31 22.03
CA GLY A 203 -1.07 -7.12 23.05
C GLY A 203 -1.52 -5.67 23.18
N GLY A 204 -0.57 -4.72 23.17
CA GLY A 204 -0.88 -3.29 23.24
C GLY A 204 -1.60 -2.77 21.99
N ALA A 205 -1.19 -3.21 20.79
CA ALA A 205 -1.84 -2.91 19.54
C ALA A 205 -3.28 -3.46 19.52
N PHE A 206 -3.47 -4.72 19.95
CA PHE A 206 -4.79 -5.34 20.03
C PHE A 206 -5.71 -4.63 21.04
N ALA A 207 -5.20 -4.27 22.22
CA ALA A 207 -5.98 -3.50 23.19
C ALA A 207 -6.38 -2.12 22.62
N LEU A 208 -5.46 -1.45 21.92
CA LEU A 208 -5.75 -0.18 21.26
C LEU A 208 -6.74 -0.33 20.10
N SER A 209 -6.68 -1.43 19.33
CA SER A 209 -7.66 -1.69 18.27
C SER A 209 -9.07 -1.88 18.82
N VAL A 210 -9.21 -2.60 19.94
CA VAL A 210 -10.52 -2.76 20.62
C VAL A 210 -11.03 -1.41 21.11
N ALA A 211 -10.17 -0.58 21.70
CA ALA A 211 -10.56 0.77 22.12
C ALA A 211 -10.95 1.67 20.94
N ALA A 212 -10.21 1.61 19.83
CA ALA A 212 -10.51 2.35 18.61
C ALA A 212 -11.83 1.91 17.99
N ASP A 213 -12.13 0.61 17.99
CA ASP A 213 -13.38 0.04 17.50
C ASP A 213 -14.59 0.48 18.36
N ALA A 214 -14.46 0.41 19.69
CA ALA A 214 -15.46 0.89 20.63
C ALA A 214 -15.72 2.40 20.47
N LEU A 215 -14.69 3.20 20.21
CA LEU A 215 -14.84 4.63 19.93
C LEU A 215 -15.46 4.86 18.55
N PHE A 216 -15.10 4.06 17.55
CA PHE A 216 -15.60 4.15 16.18
C PHE A 216 -17.11 3.88 16.11
N SER A 217 -17.60 2.86 16.81
CA SER A 217 -19.04 2.57 16.89
C SER A 217 -19.87 3.70 17.49
N GLN A 218 -19.29 4.48 18.41
CA GLN A 218 -19.95 5.61 19.06
C GLN A 218 -19.86 6.91 18.25
N LEU A 219 -18.69 7.24 17.73
CA LEU A 219 -18.45 8.52 17.04
C LEU A 219 -18.90 8.51 15.57
N GLN A 220 -18.91 7.36 14.90
CA GLN A 220 -19.24 7.24 13.48
C GLN A 220 -20.14 6.02 13.18
N PRO A 221 -21.33 5.91 13.79
CA PRO A 221 -22.16 4.69 13.77
C PRO A 221 -22.59 4.24 12.37
N ASP A 222 -22.88 5.18 11.46
CA ASP A 222 -23.25 4.85 10.08
C ASP A 222 -22.08 4.27 9.28
N LEU A 223 -20.88 4.84 9.47
CA LEU A 223 -19.68 4.35 8.81
C LEU A 223 -19.23 3.02 9.43
N TYR A 224 -19.38 2.86 10.75
CA TYR A 224 -19.12 1.62 11.47
C TYR A 224 -19.89 0.44 10.87
N ARG A 225 -21.20 0.60 10.62
CA ARG A 225 -22.00 -0.44 9.96
C ARG A 225 -21.46 -0.80 8.57
N LYS A 226 -21.16 0.20 7.73
CA LYS A 226 -20.65 -0.02 6.37
C LYS A 226 -19.28 -0.71 6.35
N VAL A 227 -18.36 -0.25 7.19
CA VAL A 227 -17.00 -0.83 7.31
C VAL A 227 -17.06 -2.22 7.94
N GLY A 228 -17.95 -2.43 8.91
CA GLY A 228 -18.21 -3.72 9.51
C GLY A 228 -18.74 -4.74 8.49
N GLU A 229 -19.67 -4.35 7.63
CA GLU A 229 -20.16 -5.21 6.54
C GLU A 229 -19.04 -5.60 5.57
N VAL A 230 -18.18 -4.65 5.16
CA VAL A 230 -17.02 -4.95 4.31
C VAL A 230 -16.10 -5.92 5.03
N SER A 231 -15.70 -5.62 6.27
CA SER A 231 -14.77 -6.42 7.04
C SER A 231 -15.28 -7.85 7.30
N GLN A 232 -16.56 -8.00 7.65
CA GLN A 232 -17.21 -9.29 7.82
C GLN A 232 -17.22 -10.08 6.51
N ARG A 233 -17.61 -9.47 5.38
CA ARG A 233 -17.58 -10.16 4.08
C ARG A 233 -16.20 -10.68 3.73
N LEU A 234 -15.15 -9.91 4.01
CA LEU A 234 -13.78 -10.27 3.64
C LEU A 234 -13.15 -11.30 4.58
N PHE A 235 -13.34 -11.14 5.89
CA PHE A 235 -12.52 -11.80 6.92
C PHE A 235 -13.30 -12.64 7.93
N ASP A 236 -14.62 -12.80 7.79
CA ASP A 236 -15.43 -13.58 8.74
C ASP A 236 -14.94 -15.04 8.83
N PRO A 237 -14.44 -15.51 9.99
CA PRO A 237 -13.98 -16.89 10.16
C PRO A 237 -15.12 -17.87 10.51
N LYS A 238 -16.38 -17.42 10.66
CA LYS A 238 -17.52 -18.28 11.03
C LYS A 238 -17.71 -19.45 10.06
N GLY A 239 -18.11 -20.59 10.60
CA GLY A 239 -18.30 -21.83 9.82
C GLY A 239 -17.00 -22.57 9.46
N LEU A 240 -15.82 -22.05 9.84
CA LEU A 240 -14.58 -22.82 9.78
C LEU A 240 -14.45 -23.72 11.02
N GLY A 241 -13.97 -24.95 10.81
CA GLY A 241 -13.46 -25.77 11.92
C GLY A 241 -12.20 -25.13 12.54
N LEU A 242 -11.89 -25.48 13.78
CA LEU A 242 -10.80 -24.86 14.56
C LEU A 242 -9.46 -24.82 13.80
N VAL A 243 -9.04 -25.95 13.23
CA VAL A 243 -7.77 -26.03 12.47
C VAL A 243 -7.80 -25.10 11.26
N SER A 244 -8.91 -25.09 10.52
CA SER A 244 -9.07 -24.21 9.35
C SER A 244 -9.09 -22.73 9.73
N ALA A 245 -9.68 -22.37 10.87
CA ALA A 245 -9.69 -20.99 11.38
C ALA A 245 -8.28 -20.53 11.77
N VAL A 246 -7.50 -21.38 12.45
CA VAL A 246 -6.10 -21.07 12.81
C VAL A 246 -5.23 -20.91 11.57
N LEU A 247 -5.35 -21.83 10.60
CA LEU A 247 -4.62 -21.73 9.34
C LEU A 247 -5.01 -20.48 8.55
N PHE A 248 -6.31 -20.16 8.50
CA PHE A 248 -6.82 -18.95 7.88
C PHE A 248 -6.21 -17.69 8.51
N ALA A 249 -6.24 -17.59 9.84
CA ALA A 249 -5.66 -16.47 10.58
C ALA A 249 -4.14 -16.33 10.38
N LEU A 250 -3.41 -17.44 10.36
CA LEU A 250 -1.96 -17.44 10.13
C LEU A 250 -1.61 -17.03 8.70
N LEU A 251 -2.32 -17.53 7.70
CA LEU A 251 -2.06 -17.18 6.30
C LEU A 251 -2.36 -15.70 6.02
N ILE A 252 -3.41 -15.15 6.61
CA ILE A 252 -3.69 -13.71 6.55
C ILE A 252 -2.55 -12.93 7.20
N GLY A 253 -2.20 -13.27 8.44
CA GLY A 253 -1.20 -12.54 9.20
C GLY A 253 0.19 -12.58 8.55
N VAL A 254 0.68 -13.78 8.24
CA VAL A 254 1.99 -13.98 7.60
C VAL A 254 2.01 -13.40 6.19
N GLY A 255 0.94 -13.61 5.41
CA GLY A 255 0.83 -13.08 4.05
C GLY A 255 0.94 -11.57 4.02
N ALA A 256 0.04 -10.88 4.73
CA ALA A 256 0.02 -9.43 4.81
C ALA A 256 1.32 -8.88 5.41
N GLY A 257 1.78 -9.47 6.52
CA GLY A 257 3.02 -9.06 7.17
C GLY A 257 4.23 -9.18 6.25
N LEU A 258 4.36 -10.25 5.48
CA LEU A 258 5.55 -10.47 4.65
C LEU A 258 5.67 -9.44 3.54
N GLY A 259 4.61 -9.24 2.75
CA GLY A 259 4.64 -8.29 1.64
C GLY A 259 4.78 -6.86 2.13
N GLU A 260 3.94 -6.46 3.07
CA GLU A 260 3.88 -5.07 3.51
C GLU A 260 5.11 -4.66 4.32
N GLU A 261 5.62 -5.50 5.23
CA GLU A 261 6.82 -5.14 6.00
C GLU A 261 8.08 -5.12 5.13
N THR A 262 8.18 -6.03 4.15
CA THR A 262 9.31 -6.02 3.20
C THR A 262 9.33 -4.72 2.39
N LEU A 263 8.17 -4.27 1.90
CA LEU A 263 8.07 -3.03 1.14
C LEU A 263 8.21 -1.80 2.04
N PHE A 264 7.30 -1.60 2.99
CA PHE A 264 7.21 -0.37 3.75
C PHE A 264 8.38 -0.23 4.73
N ARG A 265 8.72 -1.26 5.50
CA ARG A 265 9.72 -1.15 6.59
C ARG A 265 11.13 -1.42 6.06
N GLY A 266 11.23 -2.36 5.12
CA GLY A 266 12.51 -2.70 4.49
C GLY A 266 12.94 -1.73 3.40
N ALA A 267 12.11 -1.49 2.39
CA ALA A 267 12.50 -0.69 1.23
C ALA A 267 12.27 0.82 1.42
N VAL A 268 11.07 1.21 1.86
CA VAL A 268 10.59 2.61 1.85
C VAL A 268 11.04 3.42 3.07
N GLN A 269 10.80 2.91 4.29
CA GLN A 269 11.08 3.60 5.54
C GLN A 269 12.52 4.11 5.67
N PRO A 270 13.56 3.37 5.23
CA PRO A 270 14.94 3.86 5.33
C PRO A 270 15.23 5.06 4.43
N VAL A 271 14.34 5.36 3.47
CA VAL A 271 14.46 6.47 2.52
C VAL A 271 13.54 7.63 2.89
N LEU A 272 12.27 7.34 3.21
CA LEU A 272 11.24 8.36 3.44
C LEU A 272 10.98 8.67 4.93
N GLY A 273 11.54 7.86 5.84
CA GLY A 273 11.30 7.99 7.27
C GLY A 273 9.94 7.44 7.72
N ILE A 274 9.76 7.35 9.04
CA ILE A 274 8.57 6.72 9.66
C ILE A 274 7.27 7.45 9.29
N PRO A 275 7.14 8.79 9.45
CA PRO A 275 5.83 9.44 9.26
C PRO A 275 5.26 9.28 7.85
N VAL A 276 6.10 9.46 6.83
CA VAL A 276 5.69 9.33 5.43
C VAL A 276 5.36 7.88 5.08
N THR A 277 6.18 6.92 5.52
CA THR A 277 5.88 5.50 5.34
C THR A 277 4.58 5.10 6.04
N SER A 278 4.32 5.62 7.24
CA SER A 278 3.09 5.31 7.97
C SER A 278 1.86 5.89 7.31
N LEU A 279 1.95 7.09 6.73
CA LEU A 279 0.86 7.69 5.95
C LEU A 279 0.58 6.86 4.69
N LEU A 280 1.61 6.48 3.93
CA LEU A 280 1.47 5.62 2.75
C LEU A 280 0.84 4.29 3.11
N PHE A 281 1.32 3.65 4.17
CA PHE A 281 0.79 2.39 4.67
C PHE A 281 -0.70 2.50 5.05
N ALA A 282 -1.07 3.50 5.85
CA ALA A 282 -2.46 3.71 6.23
C ALA A 282 -3.35 3.96 5.00
N SER A 283 -2.88 4.77 4.04
CA SER A 283 -3.67 5.06 2.83
C SER A 283 -4.05 3.82 2.02
N MET A 284 -3.27 2.74 2.07
CA MET A 284 -3.57 1.48 1.37
C MET A 284 -4.78 0.74 1.95
N HIS A 285 -5.20 1.10 3.16
CA HIS A 285 -6.25 0.41 3.91
C HIS A 285 -7.63 1.03 3.61
N VAL A 286 -7.91 1.24 2.32
CA VAL A 286 -9.12 1.91 1.81
C VAL A 286 -10.42 1.21 2.21
N GLN A 287 -10.37 -0.08 2.53
CA GLN A 287 -11.51 -0.88 2.98
C GLN A 287 -12.09 -0.40 4.32
N TYR A 288 -11.33 0.38 5.11
CA TYR A 288 -11.84 0.98 6.34
C TYR A 288 -12.46 2.37 6.10
N GLY A 289 -12.43 2.90 4.88
CA GLY A 289 -12.91 4.24 4.55
C GLY A 289 -12.24 5.35 5.38
N PRO A 290 -12.80 6.57 5.38
CA PRO A 290 -12.31 7.68 6.21
C PRO A 290 -12.76 7.53 7.68
N SER A 291 -12.40 6.41 8.32
CA SER A 291 -12.81 6.06 9.68
C SER A 291 -11.72 6.26 10.73
N LEU A 292 -12.12 6.25 11.99
CA LEU A 292 -11.22 6.16 13.14
C LEU A 292 -10.27 4.96 13.07
N LEU A 293 -10.69 3.84 12.46
CA LEU A 293 -9.83 2.68 12.25
C LEU A 293 -8.65 3.00 11.33
N LEU A 294 -8.84 3.85 10.32
CA LEU A 294 -7.74 4.32 9.47
C LEU A 294 -6.70 5.12 10.29
N GLY A 295 -7.17 5.95 11.23
CA GLY A 295 -6.31 6.66 12.18
C GLY A 295 -5.55 5.71 13.10
N TYR A 296 -6.20 4.67 13.60
CA TYR A 296 -5.55 3.61 14.36
C TYR A 296 -4.48 2.88 13.53
N ILE A 297 -4.76 2.53 12.27
CA ILE A 297 -3.80 1.87 11.37
C ILE A 297 -2.56 2.74 11.14
N PHE A 298 -2.74 4.06 11.05
CA PHE A 298 -1.61 4.99 11.00
C PHE A 298 -0.73 4.92 12.26
N VAL A 299 -1.34 4.91 13.45
CA VAL A 299 -0.62 4.78 14.73
C VAL A 299 0.06 3.41 14.86
N LEU A 300 -0.63 2.33 14.49
CA LEU A 300 -0.06 0.98 14.41
C LEU A 300 1.18 0.97 13.51
N SER A 301 1.08 1.62 12.35
CA SER A 301 2.18 1.72 11.40
C SER A 301 3.38 2.49 11.94
N ILE A 302 3.16 3.55 12.72
CA ILE A 302 4.24 4.25 13.43
C ILE A 302 4.92 3.28 14.41
N GLY A 303 4.13 2.54 15.18
CA GLY A 303 4.62 1.53 16.12
C GLY A 303 5.49 0.47 15.44
N LEU A 304 5.02 -0.11 14.33
CA LEU A 304 5.78 -1.04 13.49
C LEU A 304 7.07 -0.39 12.96
N GLY A 305 7.00 0.87 12.53
CA GLY A 305 8.17 1.62 12.07
C GLY A 305 9.22 1.85 13.18
N LEU A 306 8.79 2.08 14.42
CA LEU A 306 9.68 2.17 15.58
C LEU A 306 10.30 0.79 15.90
N LEU A 307 9.51 -0.28 15.83
CA LEU A 307 9.98 -1.64 16.05
C LEU A 307 11.05 -2.03 15.02
N ARG A 308 10.84 -1.69 13.74
CA ARG A 308 11.89 -1.78 12.71
C ARG A 308 13.13 -0.98 13.16
N ARG A 309 12.97 0.29 13.50
CA ARG A 309 14.10 1.21 13.76
C ARG A 309 15.00 0.74 14.90
N TYR A 310 14.41 0.22 15.97
CA TYR A 310 15.15 -0.16 17.19
C TYR A 310 15.50 -1.64 17.27
N VAL A 311 14.84 -2.50 16.49
CA VAL A 311 15.12 -3.94 16.45
C VAL A 311 15.54 -4.35 15.04
N ASN A 312 14.58 -4.68 14.17
CA ASN A 312 14.78 -5.03 12.77
C ASN A 312 13.42 -5.27 12.08
N THR A 313 13.44 -5.48 10.77
CA THR A 313 12.23 -5.77 9.97
C THR A 313 11.61 -7.12 10.34
N THR A 314 12.40 -8.09 10.80
CA THR A 314 11.87 -9.38 11.28
C THR A 314 10.94 -9.17 12.48
N ALA A 315 11.29 -8.29 13.43
CA ALA A 315 10.46 -8.00 14.59
C ALA A 315 9.16 -7.30 14.19
N SER A 316 9.24 -6.33 13.26
CA SER A 316 8.08 -5.68 12.66
C SER A 316 7.14 -6.67 11.95
N PHE A 317 7.73 -7.59 11.18
CA PHE A 317 7.02 -8.71 10.54
C PHE A 317 6.29 -9.60 11.53
N LEU A 318 6.96 -10.06 12.59
CA LEU A 318 6.32 -10.90 13.60
C LEU A 318 5.20 -10.15 14.36
N ALA A 319 5.43 -8.88 14.68
CA ALA A 319 4.42 -8.05 15.35
C ALA A 319 3.18 -7.84 14.47
N HIS A 320 3.38 -7.49 13.20
CA HIS A 320 2.28 -7.28 12.27
C HIS A 320 1.52 -8.59 11.99
N ALA A 321 2.24 -9.67 11.67
CA ALA A 321 1.64 -10.97 11.44
C ALA A 321 0.87 -11.46 12.67
N GLY A 322 1.47 -11.36 13.86
CA GLY A 322 0.86 -11.74 15.13
C GLY A 322 -0.38 -10.92 15.47
N TYR A 323 -0.35 -9.59 15.24
CA TYR A 323 -1.50 -8.72 15.42
C TYR A 323 -2.67 -9.12 14.52
N ASN A 324 -2.42 -9.34 13.22
CA ASN A 324 -3.45 -9.76 12.27
C ASN A 324 -4.01 -11.14 12.60
N THR A 325 -3.15 -12.11 12.91
CA THR A 325 -3.58 -13.45 13.32
C THR A 325 -4.42 -13.40 14.60
N LEU A 326 -3.99 -12.64 15.62
CA LEU A 326 -4.74 -12.46 16.85
C LEU A 326 -6.11 -11.84 16.59
N GLY A 327 -6.19 -10.82 15.73
CA GLY A 327 -7.47 -10.20 15.34
C GLY A 327 -8.47 -11.22 14.79
N ILE A 328 -8.07 -12.04 13.81
CA ILE A 328 -8.96 -13.06 13.22
C ILE A 328 -9.37 -14.13 14.25
N LEU A 329 -8.43 -14.58 15.09
CA LEU A 329 -8.74 -15.57 16.13
C LEU A 329 -9.68 -15.01 17.19
N ALA A 330 -9.53 -13.73 17.54
CA ALA A 330 -10.40 -13.07 18.50
C ALA A 330 -11.85 -13.01 18.00
N VAL A 331 -12.05 -12.69 16.72
CA VAL A 331 -13.37 -12.75 16.07
C VAL A 331 -13.93 -14.18 16.12
N TYR A 332 -13.10 -15.19 15.84
CA TYR A 332 -13.52 -16.60 15.83
C TYR A 332 -13.98 -17.11 17.20
N PHE A 333 -13.21 -16.85 18.26
CA PHE A 333 -13.47 -17.40 19.59
C PHE A 333 -14.46 -16.58 20.41
N PHE A 334 -14.47 -15.26 20.22
CA PHE A 334 -15.22 -14.34 21.08
C PHE A 334 -16.34 -13.60 20.36
N GLY A 335 -16.42 -13.69 19.02
CA GLY A 335 -17.42 -12.96 18.23
C GLY A 335 -17.27 -11.44 18.31
N MET A 336 -16.07 -10.98 18.70
CA MET A 336 -15.69 -9.56 18.68
C MET A 336 -15.51 -9.06 17.26
#